data_AF-A0A8X6JX27-F1
#
_entry.id   AF-A0A8X6JX27-F1
#
_cell.length_a   1.000
_cell.length_b   1.000
_cell.length_c   1.000
_cell.angle_alpha   90.00
_cell.angle_beta   90.00
_cell.angle_gamma   90.00
#
_symmetry.space_group_name_H-M   'P 1'
#
loop_
_entity.id
_entity.type
_entity.pdbx_description
1 polymer ?
#
loop_
_entity_poly.entity_id
_entity_poly.type
_entity_poly.pdbx_seq_one_letter_code
_entity_poly.pdbx_strand_id
1 'polypeptide(L)'
;MPNRACKPVASSSDKNSGFSTLLDFVHVVGNILWTAISSAFCALFLTKPKKCLKGDIVLVTGAASGLGKELALKFSDEKAVLVLWDIDEVWFLILEQCFSNCQYL
;
A
#
# COMPACT_ATOMS: atom_id res chain seq x y z
N MET A 1 51.07 58.58 -16.03
CA MET A 1 49.74 58.45 -15.39
C MET A 1 48.68 58.21 -16.47
N PRO A 2 48.33 56.96 -16.81
CA PRO A 2 47.15 56.69 -17.63
C PRO A 2 45.92 56.35 -16.78
N ASN A 3 44.85 57.11 -17.00
CA ASN A 3 43.49 56.89 -16.52
C ASN A 3 43.00 55.53 -17.03
N ARG A 4 42.52 54.65 -16.14
CA ARG A 4 41.81 53.43 -16.55
C ARG A 4 40.35 53.53 -16.17
N ALA A 5 39.56 53.62 -17.23
CA ALA A 5 38.12 53.79 -17.26
C ALA A 5 37.37 52.83 -16.32
N CYS A 6 36.35 53.35 -15.64
CA CYS A 6 35.28 52.53 -15.10
C CYS A 6 34.61 51.83 -16.29
N LYS A 7 34.74 50.51 -16.38
CA LYS A 7 34.00 49.75 -17.40
C LYS A 7 32.52 49.81 -17.02
N PRO A 8 31.61 50.04 -17.99
CA PRO A 8 30.19 50.03 -17.73
C PRO A 8 29.81 48.67 -17.13
N VAL A 9 28.97 48.71 -16.09
CA VAL A 9 28.27 47.55 -15.55
C VAL A 9 27.56 46.88 -16.71
N ALA A 10 28.01 45.68 -17.07
CA ALA A 10 27.30 44.82 -17.99
C ALA A 10 25.96 44.49 -17.32
N SER A 11 24.91 45.16 -17.76
CA SER A 11 23.54 44.75 -17.52
C SER A 11 23.41 43.33 -18.06
N SER A 12 23.43 42.37 -17.13
CA SER A 12 23.15 40.98 -17.43
C SER A 12 21.75 40.97 -18.01
N SER A 13 21.66 40.87 -19.33
CA SER A 13 20.41 40.65 -20.03
C SER A 13 19.93 39.28 -19.59
N ASP A 14 19.11 39.28 -18.55
CA ASP A 14 18.46 38.12 -17.97
C ASP A 14 17.37 37.64 -18.94
N LYS A 15 17.82 37.15 -20.09
CA LYS A 15 16.97 36.43 -21.03
C LYS A 15 16.77 35.07 -20.41
N ASN A 16 15.76 34.88 -19.56
CA ASN A 16 15.15 33.56 -19.22
C ASN A 16 13.94 33.63 -18.25
N SER A 17 13.30 34.78 -18.02
CA SER A 17 12.28 34.93 -16.97
C SER A 17 10.96 34.16 -17.22
N GLY A 18 10.65 33.78 -18.47
CA GLY A 18 9.42 33.02 -18.79
C GLY A 18 9.63 31.54 -19.12
N PHE A 19 10.83 31.16 -19.56
CA PHE A 19 11.12 29.76 -19.92
C PHE A 19 11.35 28.90 -18.67
N SER A 20 11.92 29.49 -17.61
CA SER A 20 12.11 28.80 -16.32
C SER A 20 10.77 28.37 -15.71
N THR A 21 9.76 29.26 -15.69
CA THR A 21 8.47 28.96 -15.06
C THR A 21 7.69 27.88 -15.81
N LEU A 22 7.80 27.85 -17.14
CA LEU A 22 7.20 26.80 -17.95
C LEU A 22 7.86 25.43 -17.68
N LEU A 23 9.20 25.41 -17.63
CA LEU A 23 9.96 24.19 -17.35
C LEU A 23 9.66 23.64 -15.95
N ASP A 24 9.52 24.51 -14.95
CA ASP A 24 9.15 24.14 -13.59
C ASP A 24 7.74 23.52 -13.54
N PHE A 25 6.77 24.09 -14.26
CA PHE A 25 5.42 23.54 -14.34
C PHE A 25 5.41 22.15 -15.01
N VAL A 26 6.18 21.98 -16.09
CA VAL A 26 6.33 20.68 -16.76
C VAL A 26 6.98 19.65 -15.83
N HIS A 27 8.00 20.03 -15.05
CA HIS A 27 8.61 19.15 -14.05
C HIS A 27 7.63 18.72 -12.96
N VAL A 28 6.82 19.65 -12.43
CA VAL A 28 5.83 19.35 -11.39
C VAL A 28 4.77 18.39 -11.93
N VAL A 29 4.21 18.66 -13.12
CA VAL A 29 3.22 17.78 -13.76
C VAL A 29 3.83 16.41 -14.05
N GLY A 30 5.07 16.35 -14.55
CA GLY A 30 5.80 15.12 -14.78
C GLY A 30 5.96 14.26 -13.52
N ASN A 31 6.33 14.88 -12.39
CA ASN A 31 6.46 14.17 -11.11
C ASN A 31 5.12 13.65 -10.59
N ILE A 32 4.02 14.41 -10.74
CA ILE A 32 2.68 13.97 -10.35
C ILE A 32 2.26 12.76 -11.19
N LEU A 33 2.48 12.80 -12.50
CA LEU A 33 2.18 11.67 -13.39
C LEU A 33 3.05 10.46 -13.07
N TRP A 34 4.36 10.67 -12.87
CA TRP A 34 5.30 9.60 -12.51
C TRP A 34 4.91 8.90 -11.20
N THR A 35 4.57 9.67 -10.17
CA THR A 35 4.17 9.11 -8.87
C THR A 35 2.82 8.39 -8.94
N ALA A 36 1.85 8.90 -9.70
CA ALA A 36 0.58 8.23 -9.94
C ALA A 36 0.77 6.89 -10.68
N ILE A 37 1.57 6.87 -11.74
CA ILE A 37 1.85 5.64 -12.51
C ILE A 37 2.64 4.64 -11.65
N SER A 38 3.69 5.11 -10.96
CA SER A 38 4.52 4.28 -10.09
C SER A 38 3.72 3.65 -8.94
N SER A 39 2.82 4.42 -8.30
CA SER A 39 1.97 3.89 -7.23
C SER A 39 0.97 2.85 -7.74
N ALA A 40 0.35 3.06 -8.91
CA ALA A 40 -0.53 2.08 -9.54
C ALA A 40 0.23 0.80 -9.93
N PHE A 41 1.44 0.95 -10.48
CA PHE A 41 2.29 -0.17 -10.85
C PHE A 41 2.77 -0.94 -9.62
N CYS A 42 3.17 -0.24 -8.56
CA CYS A 42 3.53 -0.85 -7.28
C CYS A 42 2.35 -1.59 -6.67
N ALA A 43 1.14 -1.02 -6.67
CA ALA A 43 -0.04 -1.70 -6.16
C ALA A 43 -0.37 -2.97 -6.96
N LEU A 44 -0.22 -2.93 -8.29
CA LEU A 44 -0.48 -4.08 -9.16
C LEU A 44 0.57 -5.18 -8.97
N PHE A 45 1.86 -4.83 -8.93
CA PHE A 45 2.97 -5.79 -8.88
C PHE A 45 3.37 -6.22 -7.45
N LEU A 46 3.14 -5.39 -6.43
CA LEU A 46 3.43 -5.72 -5.02
C LEU A 46 2.19 -6.21 -4.26
N THR A 47 1.13 -6.63 -4.96
CA THR A 47 0.18 -7.55 -4.33
C THR A 47 0.95 -8.82 -3.96
N LYS A 48 1.47 -8.88 -2.73
CA LYS A 48 2.15 -10.07 -2.22
C LYS A 48 1.17 -11.23 -2.44
N PRO A 49 1.58 -12.31 -3.12
CA PRO A 49 0.68 -13.44 -3.33
C PRO A 49 0.13 -13.85 -1.97
N LYS A 50 -1.20 -14.00 -1.89
CA LYS A 50 -1.84 -14.50 -0.68
C LYS A 50 -1.12 -15.79 -0.31
N LYS A 51 -0.57 -15.85 0.91
CA LYS A 51 0.09 -17.06 1.38
C LYS A 51 -0.96 -18.17 1.34
N CYS A 52 -0.62 -19.30 0.72
CA CYS A 52 -1.47 -20.49 0.81
C CYS A 52 -1.37 -20.99 2.25
N LEU A 53 -2.50 -21.03 2.96
CA LEU A 53 -2.57 -21.44 4.37
C LEU A 53 -3.05 -22.89 4.53
N LYS A 54 -3.17 -23.65 3.44
CA LYS A 54 -3.65 -25.03 3.46
C LYS A 54 -2.74 -25.90 4.32
N GLY A 55 -3.27 -26.42 5.43
CA GLY A 55 -2.54 -27.27 6.38
C GLY A 55 -1.67 -26.52 7.39
N ASP A 56 -1.59 -25.19 7.32
CA ASP A 56 -0.90 -24.38 8.31
C ASP A 56 -1.80 -24.14 9.54
N ILE A 57 -1.18 -23.99 10.73
CA ILE A 57 -1.90 -23.70 11.97
C ILE A 57 -2.08 -22.19 12.13
N VAL A 58 -3.33 -21.74 12.24
CA VAL A 58 -3.70 -20.33 12.37
C VAL A 58 -4.45 -20.11 13.69
N LEU A 59 -3.89 -19.27 14.56
CA LEU A 59 -4.52 -18.82 15.80
C LEU A 59 -5.32 -17.54 15.54
N VAL A 60 -6.63 -17.57 15.79
CA VAL A 60 -7.49 -16.39 15.65
C VAL A 60 -7.93 -15.93 17.03
N THR A 61 -7.51 -14.73 17.42
CA THR A 61 -7.94 -14.07 18.65
C THR A 61 -9.19 -13.22 18.42
N GLY A 62 -10.10 -13.15 19.39
CA GLY A 62 -11.31 -12.33 19.24
C GLY A 62 -12.32 -12.92 18.25
N ALA A 63 -12.26 -14.23 18.01
CA ALA A 63 -13.03 -14.85 16.94
C ALA A 63 -14.55 -14.93 17.21
N ALA A 64 -15.07 -14.61 18.40
CA ALA A 64 -16.47 -14.91 18.76
C ALA A 64 -17.41 -13.92 18.06
N SER A 65 -16.86 -12.77 17.66
CA SER A 65 -17.60 -11.67 17.07
C SER A 65 -16.73 -10.85 16.11
N GLY A 66 -17.38 -9.89 15.46
CA GLY A 66 -16.73 -8.88 14.62
C GLY A 66 -15.82 -9.47 13.55
N LEU A 67 -14.61 -8.89 13.44
CA LEU A 67 -13.63 -9.26 12.43
C LEU A 67 -12.98 -10.62 12.67
N GLY A 68 -12.82 -11.03 13.92
CA GLY A 68 -12.22 -12.32 14.24
C GLY A 68 -13.07 -13.48 13.73
N LYS A 69 -14.40 -13.38 13.85
CA LYS A 69 -15.34 -14.36 13.29
C LYS A 69 -15.18 -14.49 11.78
N GLU A 70 -15.17 -13.36 11.08
CA GLU A 70 -15.06 -13.33 9.61
C GLU A 70 -13.69 -13.87 9.14
N LEU A 71 -12.62 -13.59 9.89
CA LEU A 71 -11.29 -14.14 9.63
C LEU A 71 -11.23 -15.65 9.83
N ALA A 72 -11.84 -16.16 10.90
CA ALA A 72 -11.94 -17.60 11.16
C ALA A 72 -12.66 -18.33 10.01
N LEU A 73 -13.77 -17.76 9.51
CA LEU A 73 -14.49 -18.33 8.37
C LEU A 73 -13.64 -18.36 7.09
N LYS A 74 -12.97 -17.23 6.76
CA LYS A 74 -12.10 -17.17 5.57
C LYS A 74 -10.95 -18.17 5.63
N PHE A 75 -10.32 -18.33 6.80
CA PHE A 75 -9.26 -19.32 6.95
C PHE A 75 -9.77 -20.76 6.95
N SER A 76 -11.03 -20.99 7.33
CA SER A 76 -11.65 -22.32 7.22
C SER A 76 -11.83 -22.72 5.75
N ASP A 77 -12.19 -21.77 4.88
CA ASP A 77 -12.30 -21.99 3.43
C ASP A 77 -10.94 -22.28 2.78
N GLU A 78 -9.86 -21.68 3.32
CA GLU A 78 -8.48 -21.94 2.86
C GLU A 78 -7.89 -23.26 3.37
N LYS A 79 -8.68 -24.09 4.09
CA LYS A 79 -8.28 -25.40 4.66
C LYS A 79 -7.10 -25.29 5.63
N ALA A 80 -7.03 -24.20 6.38
CA ALA A 80 -6.08 -24.04 7.47
C ALA A 80 -6.54 -24.80 8.73
N VAL A 81 -5.60 -25.21 9.57
CA VAL A 81 -5.90 -25.76 10.90
C VAL A 81 -6.13 -24.59 11.85
N LEU A 82 -7.38 -24.36 12.24
CA LEU A 82 -7.75 -23.20 13.04
C LEU A 82 -7.75 -23.48 14.55
N VAL A 83 -7.12 -22.59 15.29
CA VAL A 83 -7.22 -22.50 16.75
C VAL A 83 -7.96 -21.21 17.07
N LEU A 84 -9.20 -21.32 17.56
CA LEU A 84 -10.01 -20.16 17.96
C LEU A 84 -9.75 -19.85 19.43
N TRP A 85 -9.32 -18.62 19.72
CA TRP A 85 -8.97 -18.18 21.06
C TRP A 85 -9.65 -16.85 21.38
N ASP A 86 -10.75 -16.86 22.11
CA ASP A 86 -11.12 -15.66 22.87
C ASP A 86 -11.82 -15.99 24.17
N ILE A 87 -12.05 -14.94 24.96
CA ILE A 87 -12.58 -14.98 26.31
C ILE A 87 -14.05 -15.41 26.35
N ASP A 88 -14.82 -15.08 25.31
CA ASP A 88 -16.24 -15.36 25.22
C ASP A 88 -16.46 -16.80 24.75
N GLU A 89 -16.68 -17.74 25.66
CA GLU A 89 -16.82 -19.18 25.39
C GLU A 89 -17.95 -19.58 24.40
N VAL A 90 -18.75 -18.62 23.93
CA VAL A 90 -19.84 -18.81 22.96
C VAL A 90 -19.30 -18.93 21.53
N TRP A 91 -18.35 -19.84 21.35
CA TRP A 91 -17.67 -20.18 20.09
C TRP A 91 -18.45 -21.15 19.22
N PHE A 92 -19.38 -21.87 19.85
CA PHE A 92 -19.98 -23.08 19.31
C PHE A 92 -20.60 -22.87 17.92
N LEU A 93 -21.23 -21.71 17.70
CA LEU A 93 -21.86 -21.37 16.41
C LEU A 93 -20.84 -21.18 15.27
N ILE A 94 -19.61 -20.80 15.60
CA ILE A 94 -18.53 -20.57 14.62
C ILE A 94 -17.87 -21.89 14.25
N LEU A 95 -17.74 -22.79 15.23
CA LEU A 95 -17.22 -24.13 14.98
C LEU A 95 -18.11 -24.89 14.00
N GLU A 96 -19.43 -24.90 14.16
CA GLU A 96 -20.36 -25.55 13.21
C GLU A 96 -20.15 -25.07 11.77
N GLN A 97 -19.97 -23.75 11.58
CA GLN A 97 -19.76 -23.18 10.26
C GLN A 97 -18.37 -23.52 9.70
N CYS A 98 -17.32 -23.41 10.52
CA CYS A 98 -15.97 -23.81 10.12
C CYS A 98 -15.87 -25.32 9.84
N PHE A 99 -16.57 -26.16 10.60
CA PHE A 99 -16.64 -27.60 10.37
C PHE A 99 -17.33 -27.90 9.04
N SER A 100 -18.48 -27.29 8.74
CA SER A 100 -19.14 -27.49 7.45
C SER A 100 -18.26 -27.12 6.25
N ASN A 101 -17.37 -26.13 6.39
CA ASN A 101 -16.46 -25.73 5.32
C ASN A 101 -15.20 -26.62 5.26
N CYS A 102 -14.73 -27.12 6.40
CA CYS A 102 -13.60 -28.04 6.49
C CYS A 102 -13.94 -29.51 6.17
N GLN A 103 -15.21 -29.93 6.29
CA GLN A 103 -15.62 -31.34 6.13
C GLN A 103 -15.66 -31.83 4.67
N TYR A 104 -15.38 -30.96 3.68
CA TYR A 104 -15.15 -31.35 2.29
C TYR A 104 -13.65 -31.62 2.02
N LEU A 105 -13.06 -32.46 2.86
CA LEU A 105 -11.76 -33.11 2.63
C LEU A 105 -11.97 -34.50 2.05
#